data_AF-A0A8S3K9X8-F1
#
_entry.id   AF-A0A8S3K9X8-F1
#
_cell.length_a   1.000
_cell.length_b   1.000
_cell.length_c   1.000
_cell.angle_alpha   90.00
_cell.angle_beta   90.00
_cell.angle_gamma   90.00
#
_symmetry.space_group_name_H-M   'P 1'
#
loop_
_entity.id
_entity.type
_entity.pdbx_description
1 polymer ?
#
loop_
_entity_poly.entity_id
_entity_poly.type
_entity_poly.pdbx_seq_one_letter_code
_entity_poly.pdbx_strand_id
1 'polypeptide(L)'
;LANVTKGFSGADLTEICQGACEIAIRESIEQDIVREREPQRHRPTAWHADERDPVPEIRRDHFEEAMKSARRSVSDNDIRKYELFVQTLQQSRGFGSQFRFPNLQSPLQRTSGM
;
A
#
# COMPACT_ATOMS: atom_id res chain seq x y z
N LEU A 1 -7.03 0.23 11.00
CA LEU A 1 -5.83 -0.57 10.67
C LEU A 1 -4.56 0.02 11.29
N ALA A 2 -4.21 1.28 11.04
CA ALA A 2 -2.95 1.88 11.53
C ALA A 2 -2.68 1.70 13.04
N ASN A 3 -3.72 1.82 13.89
CA ASN A 3 -3.59 1.65 15.34
C ASN A 3 -3.16 0.24 15.78
N VAL A 4 -3.42 -0.78 14.95
CA VAL A 4 -3.11 -2.20 15.27
C VAL A 4 -1.90 -2.73 14.50
N THR A 5 -1.29 -1.92 13.63
CA THR A 5 -0.13 -2.30 12.81
C THR A 5 1.15 -1.58 13.25
N LYS A 6 1.27 -1.23 14.53
CA LYS A 6 2.49 -0.61 15.07
C LYS A 6 3.67 -1.57 14.92
N GLY A 7 4.77 -1.09 14.33
CA GLY A 7 5.98 -1.88 14.10
C GLY A 7 5.94 -2.78 12.86
N PHE A 8 4.86 -2.72 12.07
CA PHE A 8 4.84 -3.29 10.73
C PHE A 8 5.67 -2.41 9.79
N SER A 9 6.40 -3.05 8.88
CA SER A 9 7.08 -2.38 7.79
C SER A 9 6.10 -1.97 6.69
N GLY A 10 6.52 -1.09 5.77
CA GLY A 10 5.72 -0.78 4.58
C GLY A 10 5.43 -2.00 3.70
N ALA A 11 6.36 -2.97 3.68
CA ALA A 11 6.15 -4.24 2.97
C ALA A 11 5.07 -5.08 3.65
N ASP A 12 5.09 -5.17 5.00
CA ASP A 12 4.09 -5.92 5.76
C ASP A 12 2.68 -5.33 5.56
N LEU A 13 2.57 -3.99 5.50
CA LEU A 13 1.32 -3.31 5.20
C LEU A 13 0.83 -3.60 3.77
N THR A 14 1.75 -3.67 2.82
CA THR A 14 1.43 -4.04 1.43
C THR A 14 0.92 -5.47 1.35
N GLU A 15 1.56 -6.39 2.08
CA GLU A 15 1.13 -7.80 2.17
C GLU A 15 -0.29 -7.93 2.71
N ILE A 16 -0.66 -7.16 3.74
CA ILE A 16 -2.04 -7.11 4.25
C ILE A 16 -3.03 -6.64 3.16
N CYS A 17 -2.70 -5.59 2.43
CA CYS A 17 -3.55 -5.08 1.34
C CYS A 17 -3.72 -6.11 0.22
N GLN A 18 -2.64 -6.82 -0.13
CA GLN A 18 -2.68 -7.89 -1.12
C GLN A 18 -3.54 -9.06 -0.64
N GLY A 19 -3.38 -9.50 0.61
CA GLY A 19 -4.20 -10.55 1.21
C GLY A 19 -5.69 -10.19 1.19
N ALA A 20 -6.05 -8.97 1.57
CA ALA A 20 -7.44 -8.51 1.55
C ALA A 20 -8.01 -8.47 0.12
N CYS A 21 -7.21 -8.05 -0.86
CA CYS A 21 -7.59 -8.07 -2.28
C CYS A 21 -7.82 -9.50 -2.79
N GLU A 22 -6.92 -10.43 -2.45
CA GLU A 22 -7.04 -11.85 -2.84
C GLU A 22 -8.31 -12.47 -2.26
N ILE A 23 -8.61 -12.20 -0.99
CA ILE A 23 -9.83 -12.69 -0.32
C ILE A 23 -11.08 -12.15 -1.02
N ALA A 24 -11.11 -10.86 -1.38
CA ALA A 24 -12.23 -10.26 -2.10
C ALA A 24 -12.44 -10.91 -3.49
N ILE A 25 -11.35 -11.14 -4.23
CA ILE A 25 -11.39 -11.80 -5.54
C ILE A 25 -11.90 -13.24 -5.39
N ARG A 26 -11.44 -13.97 -4.36
CA ARG A 26 -11.90 -15.32 -4.07
C ARG A 26 -13.41 -15.33 -3.79
N GLU A 27 -13.91 -14.41 -2.97
CA GLU A 27 -15.34 -14.28 -2.68
C GLU A 27 -16.15 -13.97 -3.96
N SER A 28 -15.66 -13.05 -4.80
CA SER A 28 -16.33 -12.71 -6.07
C SER A 28 -16.51 -13.94 -6.97
N ILE A 29 -15.41 -14.70 -7.19
CA ILE A 29 -15.42 -15.92 -8.00
C ILE A 29 -16.35 -16.98 -7.40
N GLU A 30 -16.33 -17.17 -6.08
CA GLU A 30 -17.21 -18.13 -5.41
C GLU A 30 -18.69 -17.79 -5.59
N GLN A 31 -19.06 -16.51 -5.50
CA GLN A 31 -20.43 -16.06 -5.71
C GLN A 31 -20.88 -16.21 -7.17
N ASP A 32 -20.00 -15.93 -8.13
CA ASP A 32 -20.30 -16.14 -9.56
C ASP A 32 -20.55 -17.62 -9.87
N ILE A 33 -19.73 -18.53 -9.33
CA ILE A 33 -19.92 -19.98 -9.49
C ILE A 33 -21.26 -20.43 -8.89
N VAL A 34 -21.67 -19.88 -7.75
CA VAL A 34 -22.96 -20.21 -7.12
C VAL A 34 -24.13 -19.70 -7.98
N ARG A 35 -24.05 -18.47 -8.49
CA ARG A 35 -25.06 -17.88 -9.40
C ARG A 35 -25.24 -18.71 -10.67
N GLU A 36 -24.14 -19.18 -11.27
CA GLU A 36 -24.18 -20.00 -12.48
C GLU A 36 -24.84 -21.38 -12.23
N ARG A 37 -24.76 -21.91 -11.00
CA ARG A 37 -25.33 -23.21 -10.62
C ARG A 37 -26.81 -23.16 -10.26
N GLU A 38 -27.40 -21.98 -10.02
CA GLU A 38 -28.84 -21.88 -9.76
C GLU A 38 -29.63 -22.12 -11.07
N PRO A 39 -30.66 -22.99 -11.08
CA PRO A 39 -31.32 -23.44 -12.32
C PRO A 39 -32.26 -22.41 -12.98
N GLN A 40 -32.01 -21.11 -12.82
CA GLN A 40 -32.80 -20.06 -13.45
C GLN A 40 -32.22 -19.63 -14.81
N ARG A 41 -32.79 -20.26 -15.84
CA ARG A 41 -33.15 -19.70 -17.15
C ARG A 41 -32.02 -19.41 -18.13
N HIS A 42 -32.00 -20.26 -19.17
CA HIS A 42 -31.76 -19.91 -20.57
C HIS A 42 -31.49 -18.42 -20.84
N ARG A 43 -30.23 -18.08 -21.10
CA ARG A 43 -29.88 -17.08 -22.10
C ARG A 43 -28.63 -17.52 -22.85
N PRO A 44 -28.66 -17.59 -24.19
CA PRO A 44 -27.51 -18.00 -24.97
C PRO A 44 -26.48 -16.85 -25.02
N THR A 45 -25.23 -17.20 -24.73
CA THR A 45 -23.96 -16.56 -25.09
C THR A 45 -24.03 -15.13 -25.65
N ALA A 46 -23.74 -14.15 -24.79
CA ALA A 46 -23.01 -12.94 -25.14
C ALA A 46 -22.29 -12.52 -23.86
N TRP A 47 -20.96 -12.45 -23.91
CA TRP A 47 -20.09 -12.03 -22.82
C TRP A 47 -20.78 -11.01 -21.90
N HIS A 48 -20.96 -11.42 -20.65
CA HIS A 48 -21.72 -10.77 -19.60
C HIS A 48 -21.23 -9.34 -19.31
N ALA A 49 -21.64 -8.38 -20.14
CA ALA A 49 -21.32 -6.97 -19.95
C ALA A 49 -22.23 -6.26 -18.93
N ASP A 50 -23.30 -6.93 -18.48
CA ASP A 50 -24.34 -6.37 -17.60
C ASP A 50 -24.46 -7.10 -16.24
N GLU A 51 -23.67 -8.15 -16.00
CA GLU A 51 -23.61 -8.77 -14.67
C GLU A 51 -22.65 -7.97 -13.80
N ARG A 52 -23.21 -7.33 -12.78
CA ARG A 52 -22.43 -6.67 -11.74
C ARG A 52 -21.66 -7.71 -10.94
N ASP A 53 -20.37 -7.42 -10.75
CA ASP A 53 -19.50 -8.13 -9.82
C ASP A 53 -20.24 -8.30 -8.47
N PRO A 54 -20.41 -9.55 -7.98
CA PRO A 54 -20.99 -9.80 -6.67
C PRO A 54 -20.26 -9.10 -5.52
N VAL A 55 -18.97 -8.82 -5.68
CA VAL A 55 -18.12 -8.17 -4.67
C VAL A 55 -17.45 -6.94 -5.31
N PRO A 56 -18.20 -5.84 -5.49
CA PRO A 56 -17.71 -4.66 -6.22
C PRO A 56 -16.60 -3.90 -5.47
N GLU A 57 -16.45 -4.14 -4.17
CA GLU A 57 -15.56 -3.37 -3.30
C GLU A 57 -14.85 -4.28 -2.29
N ILE A 58 -13.60 -3.93 -1.98
CA ILE A 58 -12.88 -4.54 -0.86
C ILE A 58 -13.44 -3.97 0.45
N ARG A 59 -14.12 -4.81 1.21
CA ARG A 59 -14.74 -4.49 2.48
C ARG A 59 -13.81 -4.74 3.68
N ARG A 60 -14.28 -4.33 4.87
CA ARG A 60 -13.56 -4.44 6.13
C ARG A 60 -13.27 -5.88 6.55
N ASP A 61 -14.19 -6.80 6.31
CA ASP A 61 -14.06 -8.22 6.63
C ASP A 61 -12.92 -8.89 5.86
N HIS A 62 -12.65 -8.48 4.61
CA HIS A 62 -11.47 -8.97 3.89
C HIS A 62 -10.15 -8.57 4.59
N PHE A 63 -10.11 -7.35 5.15
CA PHE A 63 -8.96 -6.89 5.95
C PHE A 63 -8.88 -7.62 7.29
N GLU A 64 -10.00 -7.92 7.94
CA GLU A 64 -10.03 -8.67 9.19
C GLU A 64 -9.51 -10.11 8.99
N GLU A 65 -9.86 -10.74 7.87
CA GLU A 65 -9.35 -12.06 7.50
C GLU A 65 -7.85 -12.00 7.14
N ALA A 66 -7.42 -11.04 6.32
CA ALA A 66 -6.01 -10.84 5.97
C ALA A 66 -5.13 -10.54 7.21
N MET A 67 -5.68 -9.86 8.21
CA MET A 67 -4.97 -9.56 9.46
C MET A 67 -4.68 -10.80 10.31
N LYS A 68 -5.34 -11.95 10.09
CA LYS A 68 -5.09 -13.17 10.86
C LYS A 68 -3.72 -13.80 10.55
N SER A 69 -3.24 -13.66 9.32
CA SER A 69 -1.92 -14.14 8.89
C SER A 69 -0.84 -13.06 8.96
N ALA A 70 -1.22 -11.81 9.23
CA ALA A 70 -0.33 -10.67 9.22
C ALA A 70 0.69 -10.72 10.37
N ARG A 71 1.97 -10.48 10.04
CA ARG A 71 3.07 -10.47 11.00
C ARG A 71 4.08 -9.38 10.68
N ARG A 72 4.77 -8.91 11.71
CA ARG A 72 5.91 -7.98 11.56
C ARG A 72 7.10 -8.73 10.99
N SER A 73 7.69 -8.21 9.93
CA SER A 73 8.95 -8.74 9.37
C SER A 73 10.18 -8.26 10.14
N VAL A 74 10.09 -7.12 10.84
CA VAL A 74 11.22 -6.50 11.56
C VAL A 74 11.06 -6.67 13.07
N SER A 75 12.07 -7.25 13.71
CA SER A 75 12.11 -7.48 15.16
C SER A 75 12.40 -6.19 15.95
N ASP A 76 11.99 -6.15 17.23
CA ASP A 76 12.30 -5.00 18.11
C ASP A 76 13.80 -4.82 18.34
N ASN A 77 14.57 -5.90 18.29
CA ASN A 77 16.03 -5.83 18.41
C ASN A 77 16.64 -5.09 17.22
N ASP A 78 16.18 -5.39 16.01
CA ASP A 78 16.69 -4.73 14.81
C ASP A 78 16.26 -3.27 14.76
N ILE A 79 15.03 -2.94 15.18
CA ILE A 79 14.58 -1.55 15.35
C ILE A 79 15.54 -0.79 16.27
N ARG A 80 15.87 -1.33 17.45
CA ARG A 80 16.80 -0.69 18.39
C ARG A 80 18.19 -0.48 17.78
N LYS A 81 18.73 -1.47 17.06
CA LYS A 81 20.02 -1.33 16.38
C LYS A 81 19.98 -0.20 15.35
N TYR A 82 18.93 -0.11 14.55
CA TYR A 82 18.75 0.98 13.58
C TYR A 82 18.63 2.35 14.28
N GLU A 83 17.89 2.45 15.39
CA GLU A 83 17.78 3.69 16.18
C GLU A 83 19.14 4.13 16.74
N LEU A 84 19.92 3.22 17.33
CA LEU A 84 21.28 3.52 17.82
C LEU A 84 22.21 3.92 16.66
N PHE A 85 22.11 3.26 15.52
CA PHE A 85 22.92 3.58 14.35
C PHE A 85 22.62 5.00 13.84
N VAL A 86 21.35 5.42 13.77
CA VAL A 86 21.00 6.78 13.35
C VAL A 86 21.57 7.83 14.31
N GLN A 87 21.48 7.62 15.62
CA GLN A 87 22.03 8.54 16.62
C GLN A 87 23.55 8.67 16.50
N THR A 88 24.26 7.55 16.39
CA THR A 88 25.73 7.53 16.28
C THR A 88 26.22 8.05 14.93
N LEU A 89 25.50 7.80 13.84
CA LEU A 89 25.82 8.33 12.51
C LEU A 89 25.59 9.84 12.42
N GLN A 90 24.57 10.38 13.10
CA GLN A 90 24.38 11.83 13.23
C GLN A 90 25.48 12.47 14.08
N GLN A 91 25.93 11.80 15.14
CA GLN A 91 27.03 12.27 15.99
C GLN A 91 28.40 12.20 15.30
N SER A 92 28.68 11.15 14.53
CA SER A 92 29.95 11.00 13.79
C SER A 92 30.08 11.97 12.62
N ARG A 93 28.95 12.51 12.12
CA ARG A 93 28.91 13.61 11.14
C ARG A 93 29.19 14.99 11.75
N GLY A 94 29.81 15.06 12.91
CA GLY A 94 30.38 16.28 13.49
C GLY A 94 31.55 16.89 12.70
N PHE A 95 31.47 16.98 11.37
CA PHE A 95 32.16 17.93 10.48
C PHE A 95 31.76 17.64 9.02
N GLY A 96 30.99 18.53 8.37
CA GLY A 96 30.90 18.58 6.90
C GLY A 96 29.70 17.86 6.25
N SER A 97 28.61 18.59 6.09
CA SER A 97 27.69 18.41 4.95
C SER A 97 27.15 19.78 4.54
N GLN A 98 28.04 20.67 4.14
CA GLN A 98 27.69 21.89 3.42
C GLN A 98 27.34 21.54 1.96
N PHE A 99 26.38 20.64 1.72
CA PHE A 99 25.82 20.47 0.38
C PHE A 99 24.63 21.43 0.22
N ARG A 100 24.89 22.54 -0.45
CA ARG A 100 23.88 23.48 -0.92
C ARG A 100 23.97 23.47 -2.44
N PHE A 101 22.85 23.25 -3.12
CA PHE A 101 22.82 23.43 -4.57
C PHE A 101 23.34 24.84 -4.90
N PRO A 102 24.23 24.99 -5.91
CA PRO A 102 24.69 26.30 -6.31
C PRO A 102 23.46 27.15 -6.62
N ASN A 103 23.36 28.32 -5.95
CA ASN A 103 22.34 29.32 -6.23
C ASN A 103 22.25 29.46 -7.74
N LEU A 104 21.08 29.17 -8.31
CA LEU A 104 20.74 29.59 -9.66
C LEU A 104 21.05 31.10 -9.71
N GLN A 105 22.10 31.46 -10.43
CA GLN A 105 22.39 32.83 -10.78
C GLN A 105 21.19 33.33 -11.58
N SER A 106 20.26 33.99 -10.91
CA SER A 106 19.48 35.06 -11.54
C SER A 106 20.30 36.32 -11.34
N PRO A 107 20.91 36.84 -12.42
CA PRO A 107 20.52 38.18 -12.80
C PRO A 107 20.56 38.36 -14.32
N LEU A 108 19.39 38.45 -14.95
CA LEU A 108 19.25 39.35 -16.09
C LEU A 108 18.39 40.53 -15.64
N GLN A 109 19.07 41.53 -15.10
CA GLN A 109 18.63 42.91 -15.31
C GLN A 109 18.63 43.15 -16.83
N ARG A 110 17.45 43.33 -17.42
CA ARG A 110 17.23 44.21 -18.59
C ARG A 110 15.92 44.96 -18.34
N THR A 111 16.05 46.12 -17.72
CA THR A 111 15.89 47.46 -18.31
C THR A 111 14.44 47.94 -18.29
N SER A 112 14.21 48.94 -17.45
CA SER A 112 13.15 49.93 -17.53
C SER A 112 13.06 50.54 -18.94
N GLY A 113 11.85 50.76 -19.46
CA GLY A 113 11.64 51.73 -20.54
C GLY A 113 10.41 51.50 -21.42
N MET A 114 9.42 52.37 -21.21
CA MET A 114 8.23 52.71 -22.02
C MET A 114 6.98 51.85 -21.84
#